data_AF-A0AAV2YJ98-F1
#
_entry.id   AF-A0AAV2YJ98-F1
#
_cell.length_a   1.000
_cell.length_b   1.000
_cell.length_c   1.000
_cell.angle_alpha   90.00
_cell.angle_beta   90.00
_cell.angle_gamma   90.00
#
_symmetry.space_group_name_H-M   'P 1'
#
loop_
_entity.id
_entity.type
_entity.pdbx_description
1 polymer ?
#
loop_
_entity_poly.entity_id
_entity_poly.type
_entity_poly.pdbx_seq_one_letter_code
_entity_poly.pdbx_strand_id
1 'polypeptide(L)'
;MNSATRKRRSLADDQAADSTSSAKDCVATDGAVINPVSTRTERQPKYRFQIQYKEEALRERVHANTRSLVQAAQSRSDDSSTAVQLAKKALRYRKLLTRLQDVDLDDPNVDVTQHLGVRWQKMA
;
A
#
# COMPACT_ATOMS: atom_id res chain seq x y z
N MET A 1 -4.67 0.61 -48.51
CA MET A 1 -4.11 1.89 -48.03
C MET A 1 -5.24 2.63 -47.35
N ASN A 2 -5.37 2.47 -46.02
CA ASN A 2 -6.58 2.89 -45.31
C ASN A 2 -6.14 3.79 -44.15
N SER A 3 -6.44 5.07 -44.29
CA SER A 3 -6.12 6.16 -43.35
C SER A 3 -7.10 6.17 -42.18
N ALA A 4 -6.61 6.23 -40.95
CA ALA A 4 -7.41 6.54 -39.76
C ALA A 4 -6.66 7.54 -38.88
N THR A 5 -7.16 8.78 -38.87
CA THR A 5 -6.64 9.94 -38.14
C THR A 5 -7.15 9.94 -36.70
N ARG A 6 -6.24 9.84 -35.73
CA ARG A 6 -6.54 9.91 -34.28
C ARG A 6 -6.50 11.36 -33.81
N LYS A 7 -7.66 11.96 -33.60
CA LYS A 7 -7.84 13.35 -33.12
C LYS A 7 -7.40 13.45 -31.65
N ARG A 8 -6.30 14.17 -31.41
CA ARG A 8 -5.78 14.58 -30.09
C ARG A 8 -6.78 15.53 -29.44
N ARG A 9 -7.06 15.37 -28.15
CA ARG A 9 -7.76 16.36 -27.32
C ARG A 9 -6.71 16.92 -26.35
N SER A 10 -6.36 18.19 -26.53
CA SER A 10 -5.35 18.93 -25.77
C SER A 10 -5.93 19.49 -24.48
N LEU A 11 -5.07 19.56 -23.45
CA LEU A 11 -5.22 20.43 -22.28
C LEU A 11 -5.20 21.89 -22.73
N ALA A 12 -6.00 22.72 -22.05
CA ALA A 12 -5.78 24.16 -21.96
C ALA A 12 -5.79 24.52 -20.48
N ASP A 13 -4.65 25.03 -20.03
CA ASP A 13 -4.45 25.84 -18.85
C ASP A 13 -5.31 27.11 -18.93
N ASP A 14 -5.90 27.53 -17.83
CA ASP A 14 -6.28 28.94 -17.64
C ASP A 14 -5.95 29.37 -16.21
N GLN A 15 -5.05 30.34 -16.17
CA GLN A 15 -4.53 31.07 -15.04
C GLN A 15 -5.45 32.27 -14.81
N ALA A 16 -5.91 32.53 -13.59
CA ALA A 16 -6.50 33.81 -13.22
C ALA A 16 -5.96 34.27 -11.88
N ALA A 17 -5.47 35.50 -11.90
CA ALA A 17 -4.69 36.18 -10.88
C ALA A 17 -5.57 36.91 -9.85
N ASP A 18 -4.93 37.19 -8.72
CA ASP A 18 -4.97 38.43 -7.93
C ASP A 18 -6.31 39.00 -7.45
N SER A 19 -6.48 39.04 -6.13
CA SER A 19 -6.87 40.29 -5.46
C SER A 19 -6.52 40.22 -3.97
N THR A 20 -5.95 41.33 -3.51
CA THR A 20 -5.33 41.62 -2.23
C THR A 20 -6.34 42.09 -1.17
N SER A 21 -5.89 42.04 0.10
CA SER A 21 -6.30 42.89 1.23
C SER A 21 -7.68 42.68 1.88
N SER A 22 -7.67 42.20 3.12
CA SER A 22 -8.18 42.99 4.26
C SER A 22 -7.85 42.31 5.59
N ALA A 23 -6.96 42.92 6.36
CA ALA A 23 -6.73 42.53 7.75
C ALA A 23 -7.98 42.80 8.59
N LYS A 24 -8.41 41.79 9.35
CA LYS A 24 -9.16 42.00 10.58
C LYS A 24 -8.58 41.07 11.64
N ASP A 25 -7.84 41.69 12.55
CA ASP A 25 -7.49 41.14 13.84
C ASP A 25 -8.77 40.80 14.61
N CYS A 26 -8.85 39.58 15.12
CA CYS A 26 -9.61 39.30 16.33
C CYS A 26 -8.89 38.19 17.09
N VAL A 27 -8.13 38.62 18.10
CA VAL A 27 -7.66 37.78 19.21
C VAL A 27 -8.88 37.28 19.97
N ALA A 28 -8.99 35.96 20.11
CA ALA A 28 -9.80 35.33 21.14
C ALA A 28 -9.03 34.13 21.71
N THR A 29 -8.80 34.22 23.01
CA THR A 29 -8.09 33.30 23.91
C THR A 29 -8.84 32.00 24.15
N ASP A 30 -8.04 30.96 24.43
CA ASP A 30 -8.33 29.76 25.21
C ASP A 30 -9.65 29.01 24.98
N GLY A 31 -9.52 27.97 24.16
CA GLY A 31 -10.37 26.80 24.19
C GLY A 31 -9.59 25.63 23.62
N ALA A 32 -8.88 24.89 24.48
CA ALA A 32 -8.22 23.64 24.11
C ALA A 32 -9.30 22.62 23.68
N VAL A 33 -9.73 22.70 22.42
CA VAL A 33 -10.42 21.62 21.74
C VAL A 33 -9.34 20.60 21.40
N ILE A 34 -9.16 19.67 22.32
CA ILE A 34 -8.41 18.45 22.07
C ILE A 34 -9.12 17.77 20.90
N ASN A 35 -8.60 17.96 19.69
CA ASN A 35 -8.96 17.10 18.57
C ASN A 35 -8.81 15.67 19.09
N PRO A 36 -9.87 14.83 19.06
CA PRO A 36 -9.65 13.44 19.38
C PRO A 36 -8.65 12.94 18.34
N VAL A 37 -7.44 12.65 18.81
CA VAL A 37 -6.46 11.85 18.09
C VAL A 37 -7.27 10.71 17.51
N SER A 38 -7.36 10.68 16.18
CA SER A 38 -8.04 9.61 15.49
C SER A 38 -7.17 8.39 15.76
N THR A 39 -7.43 7.71 16.88
CA THR A 39 -7.08 6.32 17.06
C THR A 39 -7.92 5.62 16.02
N ARG A 40 -7.41 5.63 14.78
CA ARG A 40 -7.78 4.71 13.73
C ARG A 40 -7.63 3.37 14.41
N THR A 41 -8.72 2.85 14.98
CA THR A 41 -8.80 1.51 15.52
C THR A 41 -8.28 0.68 14.38
N GLU A 42 -7.06 0.17 14.56
CA GLU A 42 -6.43 -0.67 13.56
C GLU A 42 -7.38 -1.83 13.42
N ARG A 43 -8.23 -1.77 12.38
CA ARG A 43 -9.20 -2.81 12.10
C ARG A 43 -8.35 -4.05 11.94
N GLN A 44 -8.38 -4.89 12.97
CA GLN A 44 -7.61 -6.12 13.04
C GLN A 44 -7.70 -6.78 11.67
N PRO A 45 -6.56 -7.06 11.01
CA PRO A 45 -6.58 -7.56 9.66
C PRO A 45 -7.46 -8.82 9.66
N LYS A 46 -8.54 -8.79 8.86
CA LYS A 46 -9.44 -9.93 8.73
C LYS A 46 -8.64 -11.06 8.09
N TYR A 47 -8.10 -11.95 8.92
CA TYR A 47 -7.33 -13.11 8.48
C TYR A 47 -8.22 -13.94 7.54
N ARG A 48 -7.65 -14.30 6.39
CA ARG A 48 -8.35 -15.07 5.36
C ARG A 48 -7.97 -16.54 5.40
N PHE A 49 -6.73 -16.85 5.81
CA PHE A 49 -6.20 -18.21 5.79
C PHE A 49 -5.35 -18.47 7.02
N GLN A 50 -5.48 -19.66 7.58
CA GLN A 50 -4.62 -20.15 8.65
C GLN A 50 -3.78 -21.31 8.12
N ILE A 51 -2.46 -21.22 8.27
CA ILE A 51 -1.52 -22.25 7.87
C ILE A 51 -0.97 -22.90 9.13
N GLN A 52 -1.15 -24.21 9.22
CA GLN A 52 -0.56 -25.01 10.28
C GLN A 52 0.79 -25.56 9.82
N TYR A 53 1.80 -25.52 10.69
CA TYR A 53 3.16 -25.94 10.35
C TYR A 53 3.80 -26.74 11.49
N LYS A 54 4.67 -27.70 11.15
CA LYS A 54 5.42 -28.50 12.12
C LYS A 54 6.84 -27.95 12.34
N GLU A 55 7.50 -27.64 11.24
CA GLU A 55 8.90 -27.19 11.22
C GLU A 55 8.99 -25.67 11.13
N GLU A 56 9.75 -25.04 12.03
CA GLU A 56 10.01 -23.59 11.96
C GLU A 56 10.77 -23.20 10.69
N ALA A 57 11.70 -24.06 10.25
CA ALA A 57 12.47 -23.83 9.02
C ALA A 57 11.56 -23.66 7.78
N LEU A 58 10.44 -24.37 7.72
CA LEU A 58 9.46 -24.20 6.64
C LEU A 58 8.81 -22.82 6.70
N ARG A 59 8.39 -22.39 7.90
CA ARG A 59 7.79 -21.09 8.12
C ARG A 59 8.76 -19.97 7.72
N GLU A 60 10.01 -20.04 8.16
CA GLU A 60 11.06 -19.07 7.83
C GLU A 60 11.30 -18.98 6.32
N ARG A 61 11.41 -20.14 5.64
CA ARG A 61 11.57 -20.18 4.18
C ARG A 61 10.40 -19.54 3.44
N VAL A 62 9.17 -19.80 3.86
CA VAL A 62 7.99 -19.18 3.24
C VAL A 62 7.98 -17.68 3.51
N HIS A 63 8.35 -17.26 4.72
CA HIS A 63 8.45 -15.85 5.06
C HIS A 63 9.48 -15.13 4.17
N ALA A 64 10.70 -15.67 4.07
CA ALA A 64 11.76 -15.13 3.21
C ALA A 64 11.35 -15.07 1.73
N ASN A 65 10.80 -16.16 1.19
CA ASN A 65 10.33 -16.20 -0.19
C ASN A 65 9.21 -15.18 -0.46
N THR A 66 8.26 -15.07 0.46
CA THR A 66 7.15 -14.13 0.33
C THR A 66 7.67 -12.69 0.32
N ARG A 67 8.59 -12.37 1.22
CA ARG A 67 9.25 -11.06 1.29
C ARG A 67 9.93 -10.71 -0.02
N SER A 68 10.81 -11.58 -0.51
CA SER A 68 11.51 -11.35 -1.79
C SER A 68 10.54 -11.19 -2.96
N LEU A 69 9.46 -11.98 -2.99
CA LEU A 69 8.47 -11.91 -4.07
C LEU A 69 7.64 -10.62 -4.00
N VAL A 70 7.31 -10.14 -2.81
CA VAL A 70 6.62 -8.86 -2.63
C VAL A 70 7.54 -7.70 -2.98
N GLN A 71 8.81 -7.73 -2.56
CA GLN A 71 9.81 -6.72 -2.94
C GLN A 71 9.96 -6.66 -4.48
N ALA A 72 10.12 -7.81 -5.13
CA ALA A 72 10.18 -7.89 -6.60
C ALA A 72 8.87 -7.43 -7.27
N ALA A 73 7.71 -7.69 -6.67
CA ALA A 73 6.43 -7.23 -7.22
C ALA A 73 6.22 -5.71 -7.08
N GLN A 74 6.86 -5.08 -6.08
CA GLN A 74 6.84 -3.64 -5.86
C GLN A 74 7.84 -2.89 -6.73
N SER A 75 8.90 -3.56 -7.18
CA SER A 75 9.87 -2.94 -8.08
C SER A 75 9.18 -2.42 -9.34
N ARG A 76 9.69 -1.28 -9.83
CA ARG A 76 9.26 -0.71 -11.11
C ARG A 76 9.85 -1.46 -12.30
N SER A 77 10.82 -2.35 -12.08
CA SER A 77 11.34 -3.19 -13.15
C SER A 77 10.24 -4.13 -13.65
N ASP A 78 10.16 -4.27 -14.96
CA ASP A 78 9.35 -5.30 -15.59
C ASP A 78 10.12 -6.62 -15.50
N ASP A 79 10.25 -7.15 -14.28
CA ASP A 79 10.86 -8.45 -14.06
C ASP A 79 10.08 -9.52 -14.84
N SER A 80 10.81 -10.27 -15.67
CA SER A 80 10.23 -11.22 -16.63
C SER A 80 9.72 -12.51 -16.02
N SER A 81 10.02 -12.76 -14.73
CA SER A 81 9.59 -13.98 -14.06
C SER A 81 8.07 -14.01 -13.89
N THR A 82 7.45 -15.09 -14.38
CA THR A 82 6.02 -15.35 -14.25
C THR A 82 5.54 -15.22 -12.79
N ALA A 83 6.36 -15.66 -11.82
CA ALA A 83 6.02 -15.57 -10.41
C ALA A 83 5.85 -14.11 -9.95
N VAL A 84 6.75 -13.22 -10.36
CA VAL A 84 6.69 -11.78 -10.01
C VAL A 84 5.49 -11.12 -10.67
N GLN A 85 5.21 -11.44 -11.94
CA GLN A 85 4.03 -10.91 -12.63
C GLN A 85 2.72 -11.36 -11.97
N LEU A 86 2.63 -12.63 -11.56
CA LEU A 86 1.48 -13.15 -10.84
C LEU A 86 1.33 -12.49 -9.47
N ALA A 87 2.43 -12.31 -8.73
CA ALA A 87 2.42 -11.60 -7.45
C ALA A 87 1.92 -10.15 -7.61
N LYS A 88 2.48 -9.41 -8.58
CA LYS A 88 2.08 -8.03 -8.89
C LYS A 88 0.59 -7.95 -9.24
N LYS A 89 0.08 -8.87 -10.06
CA LYS A 89 -1.35 -8.98 -10.37
C LYS A 89 -2.17 -9.29 -9.11
N ALA A 90 -1.78 -10.28 -8.31
CA ALA A 90 -2.49 -10.66 -7.10
C ALA A 90 -2.59 -9.51 -6.09
N LEU A 91 -1.50 -8.76 -5.90
CA LEU A 91 -1.46 -7.59 -5.02
C LEU A 91 -2.36 -6.46 -5.55
N ARG A 92 -2.41 -6.23 -6.86
CA ARG A 92 -3.32 -5.25 -7.49
C ARG A 92 -4.79 -5.65 -7.30
N TYR A 93 -5.15 -6.88 -7.59
CA TYR A 93 -6.53 -7.37 -7.41
C TYR A 93 -7.00 -7.29 -5.96
N ARG A 94 -6.09 -7.56 -5.01
CA ARG A 94 -6.39 -7.47 -3.57
C ARG A 94 -6.34 -6.03 -3.03
N LYS A 95 -5.99 -5.03 -3.85
CA LYS A 95 -5.76 -3.64 -3.42
C LYS A 95 -4.73 -3.54 -2.28
N LEU A 96 -3.74 -4.45 -2.28
CA LEU A 96 -2.68 -4.51 -1.28
C LEU A 96 -1.39 -3.85 -1.76
N LEU A 97 -1.24 -3.60 -3.06
CA LEU A 97 -0.01 -3.01 -3.60
C LEU A 97 0.31 -1.66 -2.96
N THR A 98 -0.68 -0.77 -2.84
CA THR A 98 -0.51 0.53 -2.17
C THR A 98 -0.26 0.39 -0.68
N ARG A 99 -0.95 -0.54 0.00
CA ARG A 99 -0.80 -0.74 1.45
C ARG A 99 0.56 -1.33 1.83
N LEU A 100 1.14 -2.13 0.95
CA LEU A 100 2.45 -2.75 1.15
C LEU A 100 3.61 -1.85 0.70
N GLN A 101 3.35 -0.81 -0.09
CA GLN A 101 4.37 0.21 -0.40
C GLN A 101 4.75 1.04 0.82
N ASP A 102 3.80 1.25 1.74
CA ASP A 102 4.04 1.97 2.99
C ASP A 102 4.69 1.09 4.07
N VAL A 103 4.84 -0.22 3.82
CA VAL A 103 5.42 -1.16 4.77
C VAL A 103 6.91 -1.29 4.47
N ASP A 104 7.74 -1.02 5.48
CA ASP A 104 9.18 -1.27 5.38
C ASP A 104 9.44 -2.78 5.33
N LEU A 105 9.72 -3.27 4.12
CA LEU A 105 10.07 -4.66 3.86
C LEU A 105 11.54 -4.95 4.16
N ASP A 106 12.31 -4.02 4.72
CA ASP A 106 13.68 -4.26 5.19
C ASP A 106 13.73 -4.48 6.71
N ASP A 107 12.66 -4.16 7.45
CA ASP A 107 12.54 -4.50 8.88
C ASP A 107 12.34 -6.03 9.08
N PRO A 108 13.23 -6.72 9.79
CA PRO A 108 13.07 -8.15 10.09
C PRO A 108 11.85 -8.47 10.98
N ASN A 109 11.31 -7.50 11.70
CA ASN A 109 10.16 -7.69 12.59
C ASN A 109 8.81 -7.67 11.85
N VAL A 110 8.80 -7.22 10.60
CA VAL A 110 7.58 -7.12 9.80
C VAL A 110 7.19 -8.49 9.23
N ASP A 111 6.02 -8.98 9.64
CA ASP A 111 5.40 -10.16 9.04
C ASP A 111 4.59 -9.78 7.79
N VAL A 112 5.19 -9.97 6.62
CA VAL A 112 4.56 -9.70 5.31
C VAL A 112 3.35 -10.61 5.08
N THR A 113 3.38 -11.84 5.60
CA THR A 113 2.30 -12.79 5.42
C THR A 113 1.05 -12.38 6.19
N GLN A 114 1.22 -11.71 7.33
CA GLN A 114 0.12 -11.12 8.10
C GLN A 114 -0.65 -10.06 7.28
N HIS A 115 0.08 -9.23 6.53
CA HIS A 115 -0.50 -8.22 5.63
C HIS A 115 -1.28 -8.85 4.46
N LEU A 116 -0.93 -10.07 4.06
CA LEU A 116 -1.66 -10.88 3.09
C LEU A 116 -2.87 -11.60 3.70
N GLY A 117 -3.09 -11.47 5.01
CA GLY A 117 -4.17 -12.10 5.76
C GLY A 117 -3.89 -13.57 6.11
N VAL A 118 -2.63 -13.97 6.18
CA VAL A 118 -2.21 -15.31 6.61
C VAL A 118 -1.92 -15.30 8.11
N ARG A 119 -2.44 -16.30 8.83
CA ARG A 119 -2.07 -16.60 10.22
C ARG A 119 -1.30 -17.91 10.26
N TRP A 120 -0.20 -17.94 10.99
CA TRP A 120 0.57 -19.17 11.25
C TRP A 120 0.17 -19.78 12.58
N GLN A 121 0.02 -21.10 12.64
CA GLN A 121 -0.17 -21.86 13.87
C GLN A 121 0.77 -23.05 13.88
N LYS A 122 1.60 -23.16 14.91
CA LYS A 122 2.42 -24.36 15.12
C LYS A 122 1.52 -25.54 15.47
N MET A 123 1.68 -26.66 14.79
CA MET A 123 1.06 -27.91 15.18
C MET A 123 1.75 -28.38 16.47
N ALA A 124 0.95 -28.64 17.50
CA ALA A 124 1.38 -29.26 18.74
C ALA A 124 1.82 -30.72 18.51
#